data_AF-A0A2E7H1U4-F1
#
_entry.id   AF-A0A2E7H1U4-F1
#
_cell.length_a   1.000
_cell.length_b   1.000
_cell.length_c   1.000
_cell.angle_alpha   90.00
_cell.angle_beta   90.00
_cell.angle_gamma   90.00
#
_symmetry.space_group_name_H-M   'P 1'
#
loop_
_entity.id
_entity.type
_entity.pdbx_description
1 polymer ?
#
loop_
_entity_poly.entity_id
_entity_poly.type
_entity_poly.pdbx_seq_one_letter_code
_entity_poly.pdbx_strand_id
1 'polypeptide(L)' 'MAAKKKKPGLYANIHAKRLRIQQGSGEKMRKPGDPGAPTAANFRRAAKTAKKKKAKKKPMGY' A
#
# COMPACT_ATOMS: atom_id res chain seq x y z
N MET A 1 3.17 11.48 27.65
CA MET A 1 3.70 11.49 26.27
C MET A 1 2.62 11.03 25.31
N ALA A 2 2.21 11.86 24.35
CA ALA A 2 1.22 11.45 23.34
C ALA A 2 1.81 10.34 22.45
N ALA A 3 1.17 9.18 22.41
CA ALA A 3 1.61 8.07 21.58
C ALA A 3 1.59 8.49 20.09
N LYS A 4 2.77 8.50 19.45
CA LYS A 4 2.93 8.85 18.03
C LYS A 4 2.14 7.89 17.16
N LYS A 5 0.93 8.28 16.71
CA LYS A 5 0.11 7.50 15.77
C LYS A 5 0.93 7.21 14.51
N LYS A 6 1.26 5.94 14.27
CA LYS A 6 2.07 5.52 13.13
C LYS A 6 1.32 5.86 11.83
N LYS A 7 1.94 6.66 10.97
CA LYS A 7 1.39 7.00 9.64
C LYS A 7 1.23 5.71 8.83
N PRO A 8 0.13 5.55 8.06
CA PRO A 8 -0.05 4.36 7.22
C PRO A 8 1.08 4.23 6.20
N GLY A 9 1.47 2.98 5.92
CA GLY A 9 2.51 2.66 4.94
C GLY A 9 2.07 2.94 3.49
N LEU A 10 3.03 2.89 2.56
CA LEU A 10 2.81 3.20 1.15
C LEU A 10 1.62 2.43 0.53
N TYR A 11 1.56 1.11 0.73
CA TYR A 11 0.49 0.29 0.18
C TYR A 11 -0.89 0.62 0.77
N ALA A 12 -0.96 0.98 2.06
CA ALA A 12 -2.20 1.40 2.69
C ALA A 12 -2.72 2.70 2.05
N ASN A 13 -1.83 3.64 1.78
CA ASN A 13 -2.19 4.90 1.11
C ASN A 13 -2.64 4.66 -0.35
N ILE A 14 -1.95 3.77 -1.09
CA ILE A 14 -2.36 3.38 -2.44
C ILE A 14 -3.75 2.74 -2.44
N HIS A 15 -4.03 1.84 -1.48
CA HIS A 15 -5.34 1.20 -1.34
C HIS A 15 -6.43 2.22 -0.98
N ALA A 16 -6.18 3.09 0.00
CA ALA A 16 -7.11 4.14 0.39
C ALA A 16 -7.43 5.07 -0.78
N LYS A 17 -6.43 5.43 -1.61
CA LYS A 17 -6.66 6.21 -2.82
C LYS A 17 -7.52 5.43 -3.84
N ARG A 18 -7.22 4.16 -4.10
CA ARG A 18 -8.05 3.32 -5.00
C ARG A 18 -9.52 3.29 -4.55
N LEU A 19 -9.76 3.14 -3.26
CA LEU A 19 -11.11 3.18 -2.70
C LEU A 19 -11.77 4.55 -2.94
N ARG A 20 -11.10 5.67 -2.66
CA ARG A 20 -11.66 7.00 -2.93
C ARG A 20 -12.01 7.20 -4.40
N ILE A 21 -11.18 6.70 -5.32
CA ILE A 21 -11.46 6.73 -6.77
C ILE A 21 -12.70 5.89 -7.08
N GLN A 22 -12.79 4.69 -6.52
CA GLN A 22 -13.94 3.80 -6.69
C GLN A 22 -15.24 4.42 -6.14
N GLN A 23 -15.15 5.17 -5.05
CA GLN A 23 -16.28 5.91 -4.46
C GLN A 23 -16.62 7.22 -5.21
N GLY A 24 -15.99 7.50 -6.35
CA GLY A 24 -16.36 8.64 -7.19
C GLY A 24 -15.73 9.98 -6.80
N SER A 25 -14.59 9.99 -6.08
CA SER A 25 -13.90 11.25 -5.70
C SER A 25 -13.36 12.11 -6.87
N GLY A 26 -13.47 11.66 -8.13
CA GLY A 26 -12.91 12.36 -9.30
C GLY A 26 -11.38 12.33 -9.39
N GLU A 27 -10.68 11.80 -8.38
CA GLU A 27 -9.23 11.59 -8.41
C GLU A 27 -8.83 10.51 -9.44
N LYS A 28 -7.60 10.60 -9.95
CA LYS A 28 -6.98 9.54 -10.77
C LYS A 28 -5.67 9.06 -10.16
N MET A 29 -5.31 7.81 -10.42
CA MET A 29 -3.96 7.33 -10.12
C MET A 29 -2.98 8.05 -11.05
N ARG A 30 -1.90 8.61 -10.50
CA ARG A 30 -0.85 9.21 -11.32
C ARG A 30 -0.13 8.13 -12.11
N LYS A 31 0.28 8.42 -13.34
CA LYS A 31 1.03 7.46 -14.14
C LYS A 31 2.43 7.28 -13.53
N PRO A 32 3.04 6.10 -13.68
CA PRO A 32 4.44 5.93 -13.30
C PRO A 32 5.31 6.97 -14.02
N GLY A 33 6.15 7.69 -13.28
CA GLY A 33 7.01 8.75 -13.83
C GLY A 33 6.43 10.16 -13.75
N ASP A 34 5.13 10.32 -13.53
CA ASP A 34 4.54 11.65 -13.34
C ASP A 34 5.01 12.30 -12.03
N PRO A 35 5.10 13.64 -11.98
CA PRO A 35 5.34 14.38 -10.74
C PRO A 35 4.34 13.97 -9.64
N GLY A 36 4.85 13.47 -8.52
CA GLY A 36 4.04 13.04 -7.37
C GLY A 36 3.50 11.60 -7.46
N ALA A 37 3.89 10.81 -8.47
CA ALA A 37 3.66 9.37 -8.48
C ALA A 37 4.63 8.65 -7.51
N PRO A 38 4.22 7.52 -6.90
CA PRO A 38 5.15 6.69 -6.14
C PRO A 38 6.32 6.21 -7.01
N THR A 39 7.56 6.48 -6.57
CA THR A 39 8.77 6.06 -7.28
C THR A 39 9.16 4.62 -6.94
N ALA A 40 10.01 4.00 -7.77
CA ALA A 40 10.59 2.68 -7.49
C ALA A 40 11.30 2.62 -6.12
N ALA A 41 11.98 3.71 -5.72
CA ALA A 41 12.60 3.83 -4.40
C ALA A 41 11.57 3.76 -3.25
N ASN A 42 10.37 4.34 -3.43
CA ASN A 42 9.29 4.24 -2.44
C ASN A 42 8.85 2.79 -2.25
N PHE A 43 8.67 2.05 -3.34
CA PHE A 43 8.31 0.63 -3.28
C PHE A 43 9.40 -0.23 -2.63
N ARG A 44 10.68 0.00 -2.98
CA ARG A 44 11.82 -0.68 -2.35
C ARG A 44 11.87 -0.44 -0.83
N ARG A 45 11.63 0.78 -0.38
CA ARG A 45 11.57 1.11 1.06
C ARG A 45 10.40 0.43 1.76
N ALA A 46 9.21 0.47 1.15
CA ALA A 46 8.02 -0.15 1.72
C ALA A 46 8.16 -1.68 1.85
N ALA A 47 8.82 -2.33 0.90
CA ALA A 47 9.07 -3.78 0.91
C ALA A 47 9.87 -4.24 2.14
N LYS A 48 10.85 -3.45 2.60
CA LYS A 48 11.67 -3.77 3.79
C LYS A 48 10.84 -3.82 5.08
N THR A 49 9.76 -3.06 5.14
CA THR A 49 8.85 -2.99 6.31
C THR A 49 7.63 -3.89 6.16
N ALA A 50 7.46 -4.55 5.01
CA ALA A 50 6.29 -5.38 4.76
C ALA A 50 6.34 -6.63 5.65
N LYS A 51 5.21 -6.94 6.31
CA LYS A 51 5.08 -8.19 7.06
C LYS A 51 5.15 -9.38 6.10
N LYS A 52 5.94 -10.40 6.46
CA LYS A 52 6.01 -11.66 5.69
C LYS A 52 4.60 -12.26 5.59
N LYS A 53 4.21 -12.70 4.40
CA LYS A 53 2.95 -13.44 4.23
C LYS A 53 3.02 -14.72 5.06
N LYS A 54 1.98 -15.01 5.85
CA LYS A 54 1.86 -16.31 6.51
C LYS A 54 1.80 -17.36 5.40
N ALA A 55 2.69 -18.35 5.46
CA ALA A 55 2.67 -19.47 4.53
C ALA A 55 1.28 -20.11 4.58
N LYS A 56 0.63 -20.26 3.43
CA LYS A 56 -0.62 -21.02 3.35
C LYS A 56 -0.27 -22.46 3.72
N LYS A 57 -0.77 -22.95 4.86
CA LYS A 57 -0.72 -24.38 5.16
C LYS A 57 -1.40 -25.08 3.98
N LYS A 58 -0.70 -26.03 3.34
CA LYS A 58 -1.30 -26.86 2.28
C LYS A 58 -2.61 -27.43 2.84
N PRO A 59 -3.75 -27.35 2.13
CA PRO A 59 -4.91 -28.11 2.57
C PRO A 59 -4.47 -29.57 2.64
N MET A 60 -4.53 -30.16 3.83
CA MET A 60 -4.43 -31.61 3.99
C MET A 60 -5.51 -32.20 3.08
N GLY A 61 -5.09 -32.91 2.03
CA GLY A 61 -6.01 -33.62 1.16
C GLY A 61 -6.75 -34.67 1.98
N TYR A 62 -8.07 -34.74 1.74
CA TYR A 62 -8.87 -35.93 2.01
C TYR A 62 -9.04 -36.66 0.68
#